data_AF-A0A7G9YYG4-F1
#
_entry.id   AF-A0A7G9YYG4-F1
#
_cell.length_a   1.000
_cell.length_b   1.000
_cell.length_c   1.000
_cell.angle_alpha   90.00
_cell.angle_beta   90.00
_cell.angle_gamma   90.00
#
_symmetry.space_group_name_H-M   'P 1'
#
loop_
_entity.id
_entity.type
_entity.pdbx_description
1 polymer ?
#
loop_
_entity_poly.entity_id
_entity_poly.type
_entity_poly.pdbx_seq_one_letter_code
_entity_poly.pdbx_strand_id
1 'polypeptide(L)'
;MYPEEYRSIISGLIDANEDIKTLLGLFYQLKGYTTEEALVKNFRAMTGKEEDDCGVLLKLLRKKSIIKVGAYDEYLCLSGYEAIFDRFAAECSPQPGDLVDYVDKAVEEGEKAKLKMIETLLKMGKHGAGGFTQYAIIKTAIAEMFSPAVFQSLENEFIARNLCVYGKKQTTEFLALYQNQREDTIEEAKEKLKEWKTNKLTEPLRKTVEKEITELVEGARTRMVREKRKDKLAETLSIPESEMIGDTFGYFNGFSTDDSFLFSTCNVLVEHDTLYIVVTDSLSIYEAIEWKNFPVLFITEHIPKWIGKSKFEAVFKDAYPKLSERKIAIAVPNKVAYTNYKQGLLLELVNRLGIRKVWEL
;
A
#
# COMPACT_ATOMS: atom_id res chain seq x y z
N MET A 1 -6.81 -43.18 -18.94
CA MET A 1 -8.07 -42.40 -18.84
C MET A 1 -8.35 -41.80 -20.20
N TYR A 2 -9.60 -41.70 -20.60
CA TYR A 2 -10.01 -40.97 -21.82
C TYR A 2 -10.57 -39.58 -21.47
N PRO A 3 -10.57 -38.60 -22.39
CA PRO A 3 -11.12 -37.25 -22.15
C PRO A 3 -12.53 -37.21 -21.58
N GLU A 4 -13.45 -38.04 -22.10
CA GLU A 4 -14.84 -38.09 -21.63
C GLU A 4 -14.97 -38.75 -20.25
N GLU A 5 -14.12 -39.73 -19.95
CA GLU A 5 -14.04 -40.35 -18.61
C GLU A 5 -13.54 -39.32 -17.59
N TYR A 6 -12.50 -38.55 -17.93
CA TYR A 6 -11.99 -37.45 -17.10
C TYR A 6 -13.06 -36.39 -16.83
N ARG A 7 -13.79 -35.97 -17.88
CA ARG A 7 -14.94 -35.05 -17.77
C ARG A 7 -16.01 -35.59 -16.83
N SER A 8 -16.41 -36.85 -17.00
CA SER A 8 -17.45 -37.47 -16.19
C SER A 8 -17.06 -37.57 -14.71
N ILE A 9 -15.79 -37.88 -14.41
CA ILE A 9 -15.30 -37.94 -13.04
C ILE A 9 -15.35 -36.55 -12.38
N ILE A 10 -14.89 -35.50 -13.07
CA ILE A 10 -14.93 -34.14 -12.52
C ILE A 10 -16.36 -33.68 -12.29
N SER A 11 -17.24 -33.83 -13.28
CA SER A 11 -18.66 -33.46 -13.15
C SER A 11 -19.31 -34.17 -11.96
N GLY A 12 -19.14 -35.48 -11.85
CA GLY A 12 -19.71 -36.25 -10.74
C GLY A 12 -19.15 -35.86 -9.36
N LEU A 13 -17.91 -35.36 -9.28
CA LEU A 13 -17.36 -34.84 -8.03
C LEU A 13 -17.89 -33.44 -7.68
N ILE A 14 -18.07 -32.57 -8.67
CA ILE A 14 -18.67 -31.24 -8.49
C ILE A 14 -20.13 -31.37 -8.04
N ASP A 15 -20.91 -32.20 -8.74
CA ASP A 15 -22.33 -32.39 -8.46
C ASP A 15 -22.58 -32.98 -7.06
N ALA A 16 -21.61 -33.76 -6.55
CA ALA A 16 -21.72 -34.42 -5.25
C ALA A 16 -21.16 -33.60 -4.08
N ASN A 17 -20.33 -32.58 -4.33
CA ASN A 17 -19.62 -31.86 -3.27
C ASN A 17 -19.28 -30.40 -3.64
N GLU A 18 -19.97 -29.46 -2.99
CA GLU A 18 -19.73 -28.00 -3.15
C GLU A 18 -18.32 -27.58 -2.72
N ASP A 19 -17.66 -28.32 -1.82
CA ASP A 19 -16.27 -28.05 -1.46
C ASP A 19 -15.32 -28.37 -2.61
N ILE A 20 -15.60 -29.41 -3.41
CA ILE A 20 -14.81 -29.71 -4.60
C ILE A 20 -14.96 -28.59 -5.60
N LYS A 21 -16.18 -28.07 -5.78
CA LYS A 21 -16.43 -26.90 -6.62
C LYS A 21 -15.63 -25.70 -6.13
N THR A 22 -15.67 -25.39 -4.84
CA THR A 22 -14.87 -24.30 -4.25
C THR A 22 -13.37 -24.49 -4.48
N LEU A 23 -12.85 -25.70 -4.24
CA LEU A 23 -11.45 -26.03 -4.44
C LEU A 23 -11.05 -25.90 -5.93
N LEU A 24 -11.87 -26.40 -6.86
CA LEU A 24 -11.61 -26.26 -8.30
C LEU A 24 -11.66 -24.79 -8.76
N GLY A 25 -12.55 -23.98 -8.20
CA GLY A 25 -12.56 -22.53 -8.41
C GLY A 25 -11.22 -21.89 -8.01
N LEU A 26 -10.66 -22.29 -6.87
CA LEU A 26 -9.34 -21.81 -6.42
C LEU A 26 -8.21 -22.23 -7.37
N PHE A 27 -8.28 -23.42 -7.99
CA PHE A 27 -7.29 -23.82 -9.00
C PHE A 27 -7.24 -22.85 -10.19
N TYR A 28 -8.40 -22.33 -10.62
CA TYR A 28 -8.46 -21.34 -11.69
C TYR A 28 -7.83 -20.01 -11.25
N GLN A 29 -8.20 -19.53 -10.06
CA GLN A 29 -7.75 -18.24 -9.51
C GLN A 29 -6.25 -18.22 -9.17
N LEU A 30 -5.72 -19.35 -8.72
CA LEU A 30 -4.33 -19.52 -8.30
C LEU A 30 -3.46 -20.16 -9.38
N LYS A 31 -3.86 -20.15 -10.66
CA LYS A 31 -3.06 -20.73 -11.73
C LYS A 31 -1.60 -20.25 -11.68
N GLY A 32 -0.67 -21.20 -11.56
CA GLY A 32 0.76 -20.93 -11.37
C GLY A 32 1.24 -20.87 -9.90
N TYR A 33 0.32 -20.94 -8.93
CA TYR A 33 0.51 -20.77 -7.49
C TYR A 33 -0.35 -21.74 -6.64
N THR A 34 -0.80 -22.85 -7.21
CA THR A 34 -1.65 -23.87 -6.58
C THR A 34 -0.85 -24.78 -5.62
N THR A 35 -0.15 -24.20 -4.65
CA THR A 35 0.52 -24.96 -3.59
C THR A 35 -0.47 -25.36 -2.50
N GLU A 36 -0.14 -26.37 -1.69
CA GLU A 36 -1.01 -26.80 -0.58
C GLU A 36 -1.31 -25.66 0.38
N GLU A 37 -0.30 -24.89 0.78
CA GLU A 37 -0.44 -23.73 1.67
C GLU A 37 -1.39 -22.69 1.09
N ALA A 38 -1.26 -22.35 -0.21
CA ALA A 38 -2.15 -21.40 -0.86
C ALA A 38 -3.60 -21.92 -0.91
N LEU A 39 -3.79 -23.17 -1.34
CA LEU A 39 -5.13 -23.77 -1.46
C LEU A 39 -5.81 -23.91 -0.10
N VAL A 40 -5.13 -24.44 0.92
CA VAL A 40 -5.66 -24.59 2.28
C VAL A 40 -6.07 -23.25 2.86
N LYS A 41 -5.21 -22.23 2.74
CA LYS A 41 -5.50 -20.92 3.33
C LYS A 41 -6.74 -20.27 2.72
N ASN A 42 -6.83 -20.25 1.39
CA ASN A 42 -8.00 -19.65 0.74
C ASN A 42 -9.26 -20.48 0.97
N PHE A 43 -9.17 -21.80 0.86
CA PHE A 43 -10.30 -22.70 1.08
C PHE A 43 -10.87 -22.54 2.49
N ARG A 44 -10.01 -22.53 3.51
CA ARG A 44 -10.40 -22.31 4.91
C ARG A 44 -11.11 -20.98 5.10
N ALA A 45 -10.55 -19.89 4.56
CA ALA A 45 -11.17 -18.57 4.68
C ALA A 45 -12.55 -18.52 4.00
N MET A 46 -12.70 -19.14 2.82
CA MET A 46 -13.96 -19.15 2.07
C MET A 46 -15.05 -20.04 2.67
N THR A 47 -14.66 -21.18 3.26
CA THR A 47 -15.63 -22.22 3.70
C THR A 47 -15.81 -22.28 5.21
N GLY A 48 -14.90 -21.70 5.99
CA GLY A 48 -14.84 -21.84 7.44
C GLY A 48 -14.40 -23.23 7.93
N LYS A 49 -13.92 -24.11 7.03
CA LYS A 49 -13.51 -25.49 7.34
C LYS A 49 -12.07 -25.58 7.84
N GLU A 50 -11.74 -26.69 8.49
CA GLU A 50 -10.41 -26.90 9.06
C GLU A 50 -9.38 -27.32 8.01
N GLU A 51 -8.09 -27.24 8.35
CA GLU A 51 -6.97 -27.50 7.42
C GLU A 51 -7.00 -28.92 6.82
N ASP A 52 -7.36 -29.92 7.63
CA ASP A 52 -7.43 -31.31 7.20
C ASP A 52 -8.50 -31.56 6.13
N ASP A 53 -9.56 -30.75 6.07
CA ASP A 53 -10.66 -30.92 5.11
C ASP A 53 -10.18 -30.67 3.68
N CYS A 54 -9.44 -29.59 3.43
CA CYS A 54 -8.86 -29.30 2.12
C CYS A 54 -7.85 -30.38 1.70
N GLY A 55 -7.01 -30.83 2.64
CA GLY A 55 -6.03 -31.89 2.40
C GLY A 55 -6.68 -33.22 1.99
N VAL A 56 -7.83 -33.57 2.57
CA VAL A 56 -8.62 -34.76 2.19
C VAL A 56 -9.15 -34.63 0.76
N LEU A 57 -9.65 -33.45 0.36
CA LEU A 57 -10.14 -33.21 -0.99
C LEU A 57 -9.01 -33.27 -2.03
N LEU A 58 -7.84 -32.70 -1.72
CA LEU A 58 -6.65 -32.80 -2.59
C LEU A 58 -6.19 -34.25 -2.77
N LYS A 59 -6.18 -35.04 -1.69
CA LYS A 59 -5.89 -36.49 -1.75
C LYS A 59 -6.93 -37.23 -2.60
N LEU A 60 -8.20 -36.88 -2.49
CA LEU A 60 -9.27 -37.45 -3.32
C LEU A 60 -9.07 -37.14 -4.81
N LEU A 61 -8.82 -35.87 -5.16
CA LEU A 61 -8.56 -35.45 -6.54
C LEU A 61 -7.34 -36.17 -7.12
N ARG A 62 -6.27 -36.36 -6.33
CA ARG A 62 -5.10 -37.15 -6.73
C ARG A 62 -5.44 -38.63 -6.94
N LYS A 63 -6.16 -39.25 -6.00
CA LYS A 63 -6.57 -40.66 -6.11
C LYS A 63 -7.44 -40.92 -7.34
N LYS A 64 -8.28 -39.94 -7.69
CA LYS A 64 -9.11 -39.95 -8.90
C LYS A 64 -8.34 -39.57 -10.17
N SER A 65 -7.04 -39.33 -10.07
CA SER A 65 -6.18 -38.92 -11.19
C SER A 65 -6.71 -37.66 -11.89
N ILE A 66 -7.22 -36.70 -11.12
CA ILE A 66 -7.63 -35.38 -11.62
C ILE A 66 -6.45 -34.42 -11.62
N ILE A 67 -5.68 -34.44 -10.52
CA ILE A 67 -4.49 -33.60 -10.32
C ILE A 67 -3.26 -34.44 -9.97
N LYS A 68 -2.09 -33.85 -10.16
CA LYS A 68 -0.76 -34.37 -9.78
C LYS A 68 0.05 -33.29 -9.07
N VAL A 69 1.12 -33.68 -8.39
CA VAL A 69 2.09 -32.74 -7.81
C VAL A 69 3.20 -32.52 -8.83
N GLY A 70 3.45 -31.26 -9.18
CA GLY A 70 4.48 -30.79 -10.09
C GLY A 70 5.72 -30.30 -9.35
N ALA A 71 6.52 -29.49 -10.05
CA ALA A 71 7.68 -28.83 -9.44
C ALA A 71 7.25 -27.82 -8.38
N TYR A 72 8.08 -27.65 -7.35
CA TYR A 72 7.85 -26.70 -6.25
C TYR A 72 6.51 -26.92 -5.53
N ASP A 73 6.09 -28.19 -5.41
CA ASP A 73 4.89 -28.64 -4.71
C ASP A 73 3.58 -28.03 -5.26
N GLU A 74 3.59 -27.60 -6.52
CA GLU A 74 2.41 -27.08 -7.19
C GLU A 74 1.47 -28.22 -7.63
N TYR A 75 0.20 -28.12 -7.29
CA TYR A 75 -0.83 -29.01 -7.81
C TYR A 75 -1.20 -28.62 -9.24
N LEU A 76 -1.08 -29.56 -10.16
CA LEU A 76 -1.35 -29.36 -11.58
C LEU A 76 -2.42 -30.35 -12.03
N CYS A 77 -3.21 -30.02 -13.04
CA CYS A 77 -4.02 -31.02 -13.74
C CYS A 77 -3.12 -32.04 -14.47
N LEU A 78 -3.73 -33.14 -14.92
CA LEU A 78 -3.02 -34.12 -15.74
C LEU A 78 -2.65 -33.57 -17.11
N SER A 79 -1.47 -33.94 -17.58
CA SER A 79 -0.98 -33.52 -18.90
C SER A 79 -1.87 -34.05 -20.01
N GLY A 80 -2.30 -33.17 -20.91
CA GLY A 80 -3.25 -33.46 -21.98
C GLY A 80 -4.72 -33.23 -21.62
N TYR A 81 -5.03 -32.83 -20.38
CA TYR A 81 -6.39 -32.55 -19.88
C TYR A 81 -6.61 -31.09 -19.48
N GLU A 82 -5.61 -30.23 -19.69
CA GLU A 82 -5.59 -28.83 -19.25
C GLU A 82 -6.85 -28.08 -19.71
N ALA A 83 -7.23 -28.20 -20.99
CA ALA A 83 -8.39 -27.51 -21.53
C ALA A 83 -9.71 -27.95 -20.89
N ILE A 84 -9.85 -29.23 -20.53
CA ILE A 84 -11.05 -29.74 -19.87
C ILE A 84 -11.08 -29.29 -18.41
N PHE A 85 -9.95 -29.41 -17.71
CA PHE A 85 -9.82 -29.01 -16.32
C PHE A 85 -10.04 -27.51 -16.14
N ASP A 86 -9.37 -26.68 -16.94
CA ASP A 86 -9.46 -25.21 -16.88
C ASP A 86 -10.90 -24.74 -17.11
N ARG A 87 -11.67 -25.41 -17.98
CA ARG A 87 -13.08 -25.10 -18.20
C ARG A 87 -13.92 -25.33 -16.93
N PHE A 88 -13.82 -26.51 -16.31
CA PHE A 88 -14.53 -26.78 -15.06
C PHE A 88 -14.06 -25.86 -13.93
N ALA A 89 -12.75 -25.66 -13.78
CA ALA A 89 -12.19 -24.78 -12.77
C ALA A 89 -12.70 -23.33 -12.94
N ALA A 90 -12.80 -22.83 -14.18
CA ALA A 90 -13.38 -21.53 -14.48
C ALA A 90 -14.89 -21.45 -14.17
N GLU A 91 -15.66 -22.48 -14.54
CA GLU A 91 -17.09 -22.58 -14.23
C GLU A 91 -17.35 -22.62 -12.71
N CYS A 92 -16.43 -23.19 -11.94
CA CYS A 92 -16.49 -23.23 -10.48
C CYS A 92 -15.94 -21.98 -9.80
N SER A 93 -15.23 -21.09 -10.52
CA SER A 93 -14.62 -19.90 -9.93
C SER A 93 -15.70 -18.96 -9.38
N PRO A 94 -15.61 -18.53 -8.10
CA PRO A 94 -16.55 -17.57 -7.57
C PRO A 94 -16.42 -16.23 -8.29
N GLN A 95 -17.53 -15.49 -8.35
CA GLN A 95 -17.51 -14.12 -8.82
C GLN A 95 -16.73 -13.25 -7.82
N PRO A 96 -15.91 -12.30 -8.30
CA PRO A 96 -15.28 -11.31 -7.43
C PRO A 96 -16.34 -10.58 -6.60
N GLY A 97 -16.04 -10.33 -5.32
CA GLY A 97 -16.83 -9.45 -4.48
C GLY A 97 -16.85 -8.02 -5.01
N ASP A 98 -17.79 -7.21 -4.53
CA ASP A 98 -17.87 -5.81 -4.91
C ASP A 98 -16.90 -4.98 -4.05
N LEU A 99 -15.78 -4.57 -4.65
CA LEU A 99 -14.76 -3.78 -3.97
C LEU A 99 -15.25 -2.36 -3.63
N VAL A 100 -16.04 -1.76 -4.52
CA VAL A 100 -16.51 -0.39 -4.36
C VAL A 100 -17.53 -0.30 -3.23
N ASP A 101 -18.51 -1.21 -3.21
CA ASP A 101 -19.47 -1.33 -2.11
C ASP A 101 -18.76 -1.64 -0.78
N TYR A 102 -17.70 -2.45 -0.80
CA TYR A 102 -16.91 -2.73 0.40
C TYR A 102 -16.17 -1.48 0.92
N VAL A 103 -15.60 -0.67 0.02
CA VAL A 103 -14.98 0.62 0.37
C VAL A 103 -16.01 1.58 0.97
N ASP A 104 -17.18 1.72 0.35
CA ASP A 104 -18.24 2.60 0.86
C ASP A 104 -18.64 2.25 2.28
N LYS A 105 -18.95 0.98 2.52
CA LYS A 105 -19.34 0.49 3.85
C LYS A 105 -18.24 0.74 4.88
N ALA A 106 -16.98 0.46 4.53
CA ALA A 106 -15.86 0.70 5.43
C ALA A 106 -15.65 2.20 5.72
N VAL A 107 -15.91 3.08 4.75
CA VAL A 107 -15.88 4.55 4.92
C VAL A 107 -17.01 5.02 5.84
N GLU A 108 -18.23 4.52 5.65
CA GLU A 108 -19.40 4.85 6.47
C GLU A 108 -19.24 4.40 7.92
N GLU A 109 -18.72 3.18 8.12
CA GLU A 109 -18.47 2.59 9.45
C GLU A 109 -17.21 3.15 10.13
N GLY A 110 -16.37 3.90 9.42
CA GLY A 110 -15.12 4.45 9.95
C GLY A 110 -14.04 3.39 10.23
N GLU A 111 -14.06 2.28 9.47
CA GLU A 111 -13.23 1.09 9.66
C GLU A 111 -11.81 1.30 9.14
N LYS A 112 -11.00 2.08 9.88
CA LYS A 112 -9.64 2.49 9.49
C LYS A 112 -8.74 1.32 9.07
N ALA A 113 -8.87 0.15 9.70
CA ALA A 113 -8.03 -1.02 9.38
C ALA A 113 -8.40 -1.65 8.03
N LYS A 114 -9.71 -1.79 7.73
CA LYS A 114 -10.19 -2.26 6.43
C LYS A 114 -9.71 -1.32 5.32
N LEU A 115 -9.93 -0.01 5.51
CA LEU A 115 -9.54 1.02 4.54
C LEU A 115 -8.02 1.04 4.31
N LYS A 116 -7.20 0.88 5.36
CA LYS A 116 -5.75 0.80 5.19
C LYS A 116 -5.30 -0.46 4.45
N MET A 117 -5.97 -1.59 4.65
CA MET A 117 -5.67 -2.82 3.92
C MET A 117 -5.99 -2.69 2.43
N ILE A 118 -7.16 -2.14 2.10
CA ILE A 118 -7.56 -1.86 0.70
C ILE A 118 -6.56 -0.90 0.06
N GLU A 119 -6.24 0.21 0.74
CA GLU A 119 -5.25 1.18 0.28
C GLU A 119 -3.91 0.49 -0.06
N THR A 120 -3.41 -0.34 0.84
CA THR A 120 -2.11 -1.00 0.65
C THR A 120 -2.17 -1.97 -0.54
N LEU A 121 -3.27 -2.69 -0.70
CA LEU A 121 -3.49 -3.60 -1.84
C LEU A 121 -3.58 -2.85 -3.18
N LEU A 122 -4.21 -1.68 -3.22
CA LEU A 122 -4.36 -0.86 -4.42
C LEU A 122 -3.04 -0.19 -4.87
N LYS A 123 -2.14 0.11 -3.93
CA LYS A 123 -0.83 0.71 -4.22
C LYS A 123 0.21 -0.31 -4.68
N MET A 124 0.10 -1.55 -4.19
CA MET A 124 1.15 -2.53 -4.34
C MET A 124 0.90 -3.52 -5.48
N GLY A 125 1.83 -3.57 -6.43
CA GLY A 125 1.87 -4.63 -7.43
C GLY A 125 2.20 -6.00 -6.81
N LYS A 126 1.77 -7.08 -7.48
CA LYS A 126 1.93 -8.49 -7.06
C LYS A 126 3.38 -8.90 -6.73
N HIS A 127 4.37 -8.19 -7.28
CA HIS A 127 5.79 -8.54 -7.16
C HIS A 127 6.49 -7.94 -5.94
N GLY A 128 5.81 -7.13 -5.12
CA GLY A 128 6.39 -6.51 -3.92
C GLY A 128 7.45 -5.46 -4.25
N ALA A 129 8.40 -5.27 -3.34
CA ALA A 129 9.52 -4.33 -3.48
C ALA A 129 10.84 -5.04 -3.12
N GLY A 130 11.97 -4.59 -3.67
CA GLY A 130 13.26 -5.28 -3.54
C GLY A 130 13.56 -5.77 -2.12
N GLY A 131 13.70 -7.10 -1.95
CA GLY A 131 13.98 -7.74 -0.67
C GLY A 131 12.77 -8.26 0.12
N PHE A 132 11.54 -7.84 -0.23
CA PHE A 132 10.31 -8.24 0.48
C PHE A 132 9.17 -8.62 -0.48
N THR A 133 8.44 -9.66 -0.13
CA THR A 133 7.23 -10.05 -0.87
C THR A 133 6.12 -9.02 -0.65
N GLN A 134 5.19 -8.92 -1.60
CA GLN A 134 4.03 -8.04 -1.46
C GLN A 134 3.25 -8.37 -0.17
N TYR A 135 3.06 -9.67 0.10
CA TYR A 135 2.39 -10.13 1.30
C TYR A 135 3.08 -9.70 2.59
N ALA A 136 4.42 -9.83 2.67
CA ALA A 136 5.18 -9.45 3.85
C ALA A 136 5.05 -7.95 4.16
N ILE A 137 4.99 -7.11 3.12
CA ILE A 137 4.80 -5.66 3.27
C ILE A 137 3.39 -5.37 3.79
N ILE A 138 2.34 -5.94 3.19
CA ILE A 138 0.95 -5.75 3.63
C ILE A 138 0.78 -6.21 5.07
N LYS A 139 1.26 -7.43 5.39
CA LYS A 139 1.22 -7.99 6.74
C LYS A 139 1.88 -7.07 7.76
N THR A 140 3.10 -6.61 7.48
CA THR A 140 3.85 -5.73 8.39
C THR A 140 3.14 -4.40 8.58
N ALA A 141 2.70 -3.76 7.48
CA ALA A 141 2.02 -2.47 7.53
C ALA A 141 0.76 -2.53 8.41
N ILE A 142 -0.11 -3.52 8.19
CA ILE A 142 -1.35 -3.65 8.96
C ILE A 142 -1.07 -4.10 10.40
N ALA A 143 -0.16 -5.06 10.60
CA ALA A 143 0.13 -5.57 11.93
C ALA A 143 0.75 -4.52 12.85
N GLU A 144 1.64 -3.68 12.34
CA GLU A 144 2.24 -2.60 13.13
C GLU A 144 1.24 -1.49 13.43
N MET A 145 0.44 -1.09 12.45
CA MET A 145 -0.51 0.01 12.63
C MET A 145 -1.65 -0.39 13.56
N PHE A 146 -2.17 -1.61 13.44
CA PHE A 146 -3.31 -2.10 14.21
C PHE A 146 -2.88 -3.19 15.19
N SER A 147 -2.78 -4.44 14.73
CA SER A 147 -2.18 -5.56 15.45
C SER A 147 -2.06 -6.79 14.52
N PRO A 148 -1.23 -7.80 14.84
CA PRO A 148 -1.19 -9.05 14.08
C PRO A 148 -2.54 -9.76 13.98
N ALA A 149 -3.35 -9.71 15.05
CA ALA A 149 -4.68 -10.31 15.08
C ALA A 149 -5.66 -9.59 14.13
N VAL A 150 -5.57 -8.26 14.05
CA VAL A 150 -6.37 -7.47 13.09
C VAL A 150 -6.00 -7.84 11.66
N PHE A 151 -4.71 -7.97 11.34
CA PHE A 151 -4.30 -8.42 10.01
C PHE A 151 -4.88 -9.80 9.67
N GLN A 152 -4.76 -10.78 10.58
CA GLN A 152 -5.27 -12.13 10.34
C GLN A 152 -6.80 -12.14 10.14
N SER A 153 -7.53 -11.34 10.92
CA SER A 153 -8.98 -11.20 10.77
C SER A 153 -9.36 -10.60 9.42
N LEU A 154 -8.69 -9.52 9.01
CA LEU A 154 -8.96 -8.86 7.74
C LEU A 154 -8.57 -9.73 6.54
N GLU A 155 -7.43 -10.43 6.61
CA GLU A 155 -7.02 -11.38 5.57
C GLU A 155 -8.11 -12.42 5.32
N ASN A 156 -8.58 -13.07 6.39
CA ASN A 156 -9.62 -14.08 6.30
C ASN A 156 -10.92 -13.47 5.75
N GLU A 157 -11.32 -12.29 6.22
CA GLU A 157 -12.52 -11.61 5.74
C GLU A 157 -12.44 -11.27 4.25
N PHE A 158 -11.31 -10.72 3.79
CA PHE A 158 -11.12 -10.30 2.40
C PHE A 158 -11.15 -11.50 1.45
N ILE A 159 -10.56 -12.62 1.85
CA ILE A 159 -10.63 -13.86 1.07
C ILE A 159 -12.06 -14.43 1.10
N ALA A 160 -12.70 -14.48 2.27
CA ALA A 160 -14.07 -14.99 2.42
C ALA A 160 -15.10 -14.21 1.58
N ARG A 161 -14.90 -12.89 1.46
CA ARG A 161 -15.74 -12.01 0.63
C ARG A 161 -15.37 -12.03 -0.86
N ASN A 162 -14.44 -12.89 -1.27
CA ASN A 162 -13.92 -12.94 -2.65
C ASN A 162 -13.39 -11.57 -3.13
N LEU A 163 -12.75 -10.79 -2.24
CA LEU A 163 -12.08 -9.55 -2.62
C LEU A 163 -10.63 -9.82 -3.01
N CYS A 164 -9.97 -10.74 -2.31
CA CYS A 164 -8.57 -11.10 -2.53
C CYS A 164 -8.35 -12.60 -2.65
N VAL A 165 -7.20 -12.96 -3.22
CA VAL A 165 -6.65 -14.32 -3.19
C VAL A 165 -5.23 -14.29 -2.64
N TYR A 166 -4.93 -15.21 -1.72
CA TYR A 166 -3.58 -15.43 -1.20
C TYR A 166 -2.82 -16.44 -2.07
N GLY A 167 -1.60 -16.13 -2.47
CA GLY A 167 -0.76 -17.06 -3.23
C GLY A 167 0.66 -17.11 -2.72
N LYS A 168 1.23 -18.32 -2.68
CA LYS A 168 2.62 -18.55 -2.30
C LYS A 168 3.27 -19.63 -3.15
N LYS A 169 4.42 -19.30 -3.73
CA LYS A 169 5.29 -20.22 -4.46
C LYS A 169 6.72 -19.73 -4.41
N GLN A 170 7.63 -20.59 -3.96
CA GLN A 170 9.05 -20.25 -3.78
C GLN A 170 9.23 -18.97 -2.95
N THR A 171 9.91 -17.98 -3.53
CA THR A 171 10.19 -16.66 -2.95
C THR A 171 9.07 -15.65 -3.19
N THR A 172 8.02 -16.01 -3.93
CA THR A 172 6.89 -15.13 -4.22
C THR A 172 5.73 -15.45 -3.30
N GLU A 173 5.26 -14.43 -2.58
CA GLU A 173 4.08 -14.50 -1.71
C GLU A 173 3.27 -13.21 -1.84
N PHE A 174 1.96 -13.32 -2.06
CA PHE A 174 1.11 -12.17 -2.35
C PHE A 174 -0.29 -12.34 -1.76
N LEU A 175 -0.98 -11.20 -1.61
CA LEU A 175 -2.41 -11.12 -1.43
C LEU A 175 -2.91 -10.15 -2.49
N ALA A 176 -3.62 -10.66 -3.50
CA ALA A 176 -3.97 -9.88 -4.68
C ALA A 176 -5.48 -9.70 -4.80
N LEU A 177 -5.92 -8.49 -5.14
CA LEU A 177 -7.31 -8.21 -5.49
C LEU A 177 -7.72 -8.99 -6.75
N TYR A 178 -8.94 -9.51 -6.76
CA TYR A 178 -9.49 -10.16 -7.96
C TYR A 178 -9.74 -9.17 -9.10
N GLN A 179 -10.07 -7.93 -8.76
CA GLN A 179 -10.44 -6.86 -9.67
C GLN A 179 -9.23 -6.26 -10.40
N ASN A 180 -8.02 -6.81 -10.24
CA ASN A 180 -6.82 -6.36 -10.96
C ASN A 180 -6.94 -6.43 -12.51
N GLN A 181 -8.01 -7.04 -13.04
CA GLN A 181 -8.34 -7.07 -14.48
C GLN A 181 -9.47 -6.10 -14.89
N ARG A 182 -10.05 -5.35 -13.93
CA ARG A 182 -11.12 -4.36 -14.14
C ARG A 182 -10.63 -2.98 -13.69
N GLU A 183 -9.92 -2.29 -14.58
CA GLU A 183 -9.30 -0.99 -14.29
C GLU A 183 -10.31 0.02 -13.75
N ASP A 184 -11.52 0.10 -14.32
CA ASP A 184 -12.57 1.03 -13.89
C ASP A 184 -12.95 0.85 -12.41
N THR A 185 -13.10 -0.39 -11.93
CA THR A 185 -13.46 -0.68 -10.54
C THR A 185 -12.33 -0.32 -9.58
N ILE A 186 -11.08 -0.51 -10.00
CA ILE A 186 -9.89 -0.16 -9.21
C ILE A 186 -9.77 1.35 -9.08
N GLU A 187 -9.96 2.09 -10.16
CA GLU A 187 -9.90 3.55 -10.14
C GLU A 187 -11.05 4.15 -9.33
N GLU A 188 -12.28 3.64 -9.46
CA GLU A 188 -13.40 4.09 -8.61
C GLU A 188 -13.13 3.87 -7.11
N ALA A 189 -12.59 2.71 -6.74
CA ALA A 189 -12.21 2.43 -5.35
C ALA A 189 -11.10 3.38 -4.85
N LYS A 190 -10.11 3.70 -5.70
CA LYS A 190 -9.06 4.68 -5.38
C LYS A 190 -9.61 6.08 -5.19
N GLU A 191 -10.51 6.53 -6.06
CA GLU A 191 -11.15 7.85 -5.97
C GLU A 191 -11.91 8.03 -4.66
N LYS A 192 -12.69 7.02 -4.26
CA LYS A 192 -13.43 7.03 -2.98
C LYS A 192 -12.50 7.10 -1.78
N LEU A 193 -11.43 6.31 -1.77
CA LEU A 193 -10.42 6.36 -0.70
C LEU A 193 -9.70 7.70 -0.66
N LYS A 194 -9.36 8.25 -1.83
CA LYS A 194 -8.72 9.56 -1.99
C LYS A 194 -9.62 10.67 -1.44
N GLU A 195 -10.90 10.65 -1.78
CA GLU A 195 -11.88 11.61 -1.27
C GLU A 195 -12.00 11.53 0.25
N TRP A 196 -12.18 10.32 0.79
CA TRP A 196 -12.29 10.11 2.24
C TRP A 196 -11.04 10.60 2.98
N LYS A 197 -9.84 10.24 2.52
CA LYS A 197 -8.57 10.65 3.16
C LYS A 197 -8.32 12.15 3.04
N THR A 198 -8.51 12.70 1.86
CA THR A 198 -8.24 14.11 1.61
C THR A 198 -9.23 14.97 2.37
N ASN A 199 -10.53 14.71 2.23
CA ASN A 199 -11.56 15.61 2.73
C ASN A 199 -11.92 15.38 4.20
N LYS A 200 -11.88 14.13 4.70
CA LYS A 200 -12.29 13.84 6.09
C LYS A 200 -11.13 13.77 7.07
N LEU A 201 -10.01 13.14 6.70
CA LEU A 201 -8.90 12.92 7.64
C LEU A 201 -7.87 14.04 7.57
N THR A 202 -7.43 14.41 6.37
CA THR A 202 -6.29 15.33 6.23
C THR A 202 -6.70 16.78 6.05
N GLU A 203 -7.91 17.10 5.57
CA GLU A 203 -8.33 18.48 5.25
C GLU A 203 -8.07 19.52 6.35
N PRO A 204 -8.44 19.29 7.63
CA PRO A 204 -8.23 20.29 8.67
C PRO A 204 -6.74 20.55 8.93
N LEU A 205 -5.95 19.48 8.90
CA LEU A 205 -4.52 19.52 9.07
C LEU A 205 -3.84 20.17 7.86
N ARG A 206 -4.25 19.79 6.65
CA ARG A 206 -3.78 20.34 5.37
C ARG A 206 -3.95 21.85 5.33
N LYS A 207 -5.15 22.37 5.66
CA LYS A 207 -5.39 23.82 5.71
C LYS A 207 -4.51 24.55 6.71
N THR A 208 -4.26 23.93 7.86
CA THR A 208 -3.36 24.48 8.88
C THR A 208 -1.93 24.57 8.35
N VAL A 209 -1.44 23.50 7.75
CA VAL A 209 -0.08 23.42 7.17
C VAL A 209 0.07 24.39 5.99
N GLU A 210 -0.93 24.43 5.10
CA GLU A 210 -0.96 25.31 3.93
C GLU A 210 -0.87 26.79 4.31
N LYS A 211 -1.59 27.19 5.36
CA LYS A 211 -1.51 28.54 5.91
C LYS A 211 -0.09 28.88 6.37
N GLU A 212 0.53 28.02 7.17
CA GLU A 212 1.89 28.26 7.68
C GLU A 212 2.93 28.32 6.55
N ILE A 213 2.81 27.46 5.53
CA ILE A 213 3.69 27.49 4.35
C ILE A 213 3.52 28.79 3.57
N THR A 214 2.28 29.23 3.37
CA THR A 214 1.98 30.46 2.63
C THR A 214 2.60 31.67 3.32
N GLU A 215 2.44 31.78 4.64
CA GLU A 215 3.07 32.84 5.43
C GLU A 215 4.61 32.80 5.37
N LEU A 216 5.22 31.62 5.35
CA LEU A 216 6.67 31.45 5.19
C LEU A 216 7.16 31.97 3.84
N VAL A 217 6.47 31.58 2.76
CA VAL A 217 6.80 32.00 1.39
C VAL A 217 6.63 33.51 1.22
N GLU A 218 5.53 34.08 1.70
CA GLU A 218 5.30 35.53 1.67
C GLU A 218 6.34 36.30 2.47
N GLY A 219 6.70 35.80 3.66
CA GLY A 219 7.75 36.36 4.49
C GLY A 219 9.11 36.37 3.78
N ALA A 220 9.48 35.27 3.12
CA ALA A 220 10.72 35.17 2.35
C ALA A 220 10.76 36.13 1.16
N ARG A 221 9.67 36.21 0.39
CA ARG A 221 9.52 37.17 -0.73
C ARG A 221 9.65 38.61 -0.25
N THR A 222 9.02 38.95 0.87
CA THR A 222 9.08 40.30 1.45
C THR A 222 10.50 40.66 1.91
N ARG A 223 11.21 39.72 2.58
CA ARG A 223 12.61 39.93 2.98
C ARG A 223 13.52 40.18 1.77
N MET A 224 13.32 39.43 0.69
CA MET A 224 14.09 39.57 -0.55
C MET A 224 13.97 40.99 -1.14
N VAL A 225 12.74 41.54 -1.19
CA VAL A 225 12.47 42.91 -1.65
C VAL A 225 13.11 43.93 -0.71
N ARG A 226 12.87 43.81 0.60
CA ARG A 226 13.39 44.74 1.61
C ARG A 226 14.91 44.84 1.60
N GLU A 227 15.60 43.71 1.41
CA GLU A 227 17.06 43.63 1.52
C GLU A 227 17.78 43.88 0.19
N LYS A 228 17.06 44.25 -0.88
CA LYS A 228 17.60 44.46 -2.23
C LYS A 228 18.49 43.30 -2.71
N ARG A 229 18.19 42.07 -2.25
CA ARG A 229 18.97 40.88 -2.61
C ARG A 229 18.76 40.52 -4.08
N LYS A 230 17.60 40.86 -4.64
CA LYS A 230 17.30 40.72 -6.07
C LYS A 230 18.35 41.39 -6.94
N ASP A 231 18.66 42.64 -6.62
CA ASP A 231 19.58 43.49 -7.39
C ASP A 231 21.01 42.93 -7.33
N LYS A 232 21.45 42.51 -6.12
CA LYS A 232 22.76 41.85 -5.93
C LYS A 232 22.87 40.51 -6.66
N LEU A 233 21.81 39.70 -6.67
CA LEU A 233 21.80 38.40 -7.35
C LEU A 233 21.81 38.56 -8.88
N ALA A 234 21.04 39.52 -9.41
CA ALA A 234 21.04 39.85 -10.83
C ALA A 234 22.42 40.33 -11.31
N GLU A 235 23.08 41.20 -10.54
CA GLU A 235 24.46 41.65 -10.82
C GLU A 235 25.47 40.49 -10.78
N THR A 236 25.32 39.56 -9.83
CA THR A 236 26.27 38.45 -9.65
C THR A 236 26.11 37.35 -10.70
N LEU A 237 24.87 37.06 -11.13
CA LEU A 237 24.58 35.97 -12.05
C LEU A 237 24.45 36.40 -13.53
N SER A 238 24.53 37.70 -13.83
CA SER A 238 24.35 38.25 -15.20
C SER A 238 23.04 37.81 -15.86
N ILE A 239 21.99 37.59 -15.07
CA ILE A 239 20.66 37.18 -15.54
C ILE A 239 19.85 38.45 -15.89
N PRO A 240 19.18 38.51 -17.05
CA PRO A 240 18.33 39.65 -17.42
C PRO A 240 17.23 39.89 -16.37
N GLU A 241 16.93 41.16 -16.06
CA GLU A 241 15.90 41.58 -15.08
C GLU A 241 14.50 40.96 -15.33
N SER A 242 14.27 40.43 -16.53
CA SER A 242 13.03 39.79 -16.99
C SER A 242 12.79 38.38 -16.44
N GLU A 243 13.81 37.68 -15.91
CA GLU A 243 13.58 36.39 -15.23
C GLU A 243 13.11 36.62 -13.79
N MET A 244 11.96 36.07 -13.42
CA MET A 244 11.35 36.29 -12.11
C MET A 244 12.16 35.62 -10.98
N ILE A 245 13.17 36.34 -10.46
CA ILE A 245 13.94 35.95 -9.26
C ILE A 245 13.01 35.73 -8.02
N GLY A 246 11.76 36.22 -8.06
CA GLY A 246 10.78 36.05 -6.98
C GLY A 246 10.42 34.58 -6.68
N ASP A 247 10.44 33.70 -7.69
CA ASP A 247 10.13 32.28 -7.51
C ASP A 247 11.36 31.46 -7.06
N THR A 248 12.57 32.00 -7.22
CA THR A 248 13.81 31.36 -6.72
C THR A 248 14.03 31.49 -5.22
N PHE A 249 13.27 32.34 -4.51
CA PHE A 249 13.47 32.60 -3.08
C PHE A 249 12.26 32.20 -2.20
N GLY A 250 11.14 31.88 -2.82
CA GLY A 250 9.90 31.55 -2.14
C GLY A 250 8.92 30.98 -3.13
N TYR A 251 8.66 29.67 -3.05
CA TYR A 251 7.75 28.95 -3.93
C TYR A 251 6.99 27.90 -3.13
N PHE A 252 5.69 27.78 -3.43
CA PHE A 252 4.80 26.75 -2.91
C PHE A 252 3.87 26.34 -4.05
N ASN A 253 3.86 25.06 -4.41
CA ASN A 253 3.10 24.55 -5.55
C ASN A 253 1.62 24.27 -5.24
N GLY A 254 1.17 24.49 -4.00
CA GLY A 254 -0.13 24.02 -3.53
C GLY A 254 -0.12 22.53 -3.19
N PHE A 255 -1.14 22.09 -2.46
CA PHE A 255 -1.34 20.67 -2.22
C PHE A 255 -1.95 19.97 -3.45
N SER A 256 -1.34 18.86 -3.83
CA SER A 256 -1.86 17.92 -4.82
C SER A 256 -1.96 16.54 -4.18
N THR A 257 -2.72 15.62 -4.78
CA THR A 257 -2.71 14.23 -4.32
C THR A 257 -1.72 13.43 -5.14
N ASP A 258 -0.82 12.71 -4.47
CA ASP A 258 0.03 11.70 -5.10
C ASP A 258 -0.80 10.42 -5.33
N ASP A 259 -1.06 10.06 -6.59
CA ASP A 259 -1.88 8.89 -6.91
C ASP A 259 -1.19 7.55 -6.58
N SER A 260 0.15 7.54 -6.44
CA SER A 260 0.91 6.34 -6.05
C SER A 260 0.74 6.01 -4.57
N PHE A 261 0.58 7.05 -3.75
CA PHE A 261 0.51 6.91 -2.29
C PHE A 261 -0.77 7.48 -1.66
N LEU A 262 -1.73 7.97 -2.45
CA LEU A 262 -2.97 8.59 -1.98
C LEU A 262 -2.76 9.62 -0.86
N PHE A 263 -1.66 10.37 -0.94
CA PHE A 263 -1.25 11.38 0.04
C PHE A 263 -1.53 12.79 -0.46
N SER A 264 -1.80 13.72 0.46
CA SER A 264 -1.73 15.15 0.14
C SER A 264 -0.28 15.61 0.20
N THR A 265 0.30 15.92 -0.94
CA THR A 265 1.72 16.27 -1.09
C THR A 265 1.90 17.67 -1.65
N CYS A 266 2.96 18.34 -1.23
CA CYS A 266 3.41 19.59 -1.83
C CYS A 266 4.93 19.72 -1.72
N ASN A 267 5.48 20.67 -2.47
CA ASN A 267 6.86 21.09 -2.34
C ASN A 267 6.93 22.59 -2.08
N VAL A 268 7.80 22.94 -1.14
CA VAL A 268 8.08 24.32 -0.77
C VAL A 268 9.56 24.61 -0.93
N LEU A 269 9.87 25.76 -1.51
CA LEU A 269 11.20 26.35 -1.53
C LEU A 269 11.12 27.66 -0.75
N VAL A 270 11.98 27.82 0.25
CA VAL A 270 12.17 29.08 0.95
C VAL A 270 13.67 29.36 0.99
N GLU A 271 14.05 30.52 0.45
CA GLU A 271 15.43 30.95 0.25
C GLU A 271 16.21 29.94 -0.62
N HIS A 272 17.02 29.08 -0.02
CA HIS A 272 17.79 28.04 -0.72
C HIS A 272 17.40 26.61 -0.29
N ASP A 273 16.44 26.47 0.62
CA ASP A 273 16.00 25.19 1.17
C ASP A 273 14.73 24.72 0.46
N THR A 274 14.78 23.52 -0.12
CA THR A 274 13.58 22.80 -0.59
C THR A 274 13.17 21.75 0.43
N LEU A 275 11.88 21.67 0.71
CA LEU A 275 11.26 20.66 1.56
C LEU A 275 10.01 20.10 0.87
N TYR A 276 9.93 18.77 0.81
CA TYR A 276 8.72 18.08 0.40
C TYR A 276 7.89 17.79 1.63
N ILE A 277 6.59 18.06 1.56
CA ILE A 277 5.68 17.90 2.69
C ILE A 277 4.60 16.92 2.28
N VAL A 278 4.38 15.93 3.15
CA VAL A 278 3.39 14.88 2.97
C VAL A 278 2.46 14.92 4.17
N VAL A 279 1.18 15.22 3.94
CA VAL A 279 0.14 15.18 4.97
C VAL A 279 -0.66 13.89 4.79
N THR A 280 -0.71 13.07 5.84
CA THR A 280 -1.42 11.79 5.85
C THR A 280 -2.04 11.50 7.20
N ASP A 281 -3.11 10.72 7.23
CA ASP A 281 -3.71 10.23 8.47
C ASP A 281 -2.77 9.27 9.21
N SER A 282 -2.06 8.44 8.43
CA SER A 282 -1.22 7.37 8.93
C SER A 282 -0.05 7.08 7.99
N LEU A 283 1.09 6.71 8.56
CA LEU A 283 2.34 6.46 7.83
C LEU A 283 2.87 5.07 8.14
N SER A 284 2.90 4.22 7.12
CA SER A 284 3.55 2.91 7.17
C SER A 284 5.07 3.01 6.94
N ILE A 285 5.79 1.97 7.35
CA ILE A 285 7.22 1.79 7.03
C ILE A 285 7.46 1.88 5.52
N TYR A 286 6.64 1.17 4.74
CA TYR A 286 6.81 1.08 3.29
C TYR A 286 6.70 2.45 2.62
N GLU A 287 5.68 3.22 2.98
CA GLU A 287 5.49 4.58 2.47
C GLU A 287 6.69 5.47 2.81
N ALA A 288 7.25 5.37 4.02
CA ALA A 288 8.44 6.13 4.38
C ALA A 288 9.72 5.69 3.62
N ILE A 289 9.85 4.40 3.30
CA ILE A 289 11.00 3.86 2.55
C ILE A 289 10.98 4.30 1.08
N GLU A 290 9.80 4.44 0.48
CA GLU A 290 9.69 4.85 -0.92
C GLU A 290 10.11 6.32 -1.16
N TRP A 291 9.98 7.18 -0.15
CA TRP A 291 10.45 8.56 -0.20
C TRP A 291 11.97 8.67 0.03
N LYS A 292 12.72 8.27 -1.00
CA LYS A 292 14.19 8.16 -0.94
C LYS A 292 14.98 9.31 -1.57
N ASN A 293 14.36 10.09 -2.45
CA ASN A 293 15.06 11.06 -3.30
C ASN A 293 14.99 12.50 -2.78
N PHE A 294 14.22 12.76 -1.72
CA PHE A 294 13.86 14.11 -1.31
C PHE A 294 14.03 14.31 0.20
N PRO A 295 14.41 15.53 0.65
CA PRO A 295 14.16 15.95 2.02
C PRO A 295 12.65 16.04 2.24
N VAL A 296 12.12 15.14 3.06
CA VAL A 296 10.68 15.01 3.28
C VAL A 296 10.32 15.26 4.75
N LEU A 297 9.22 15.97 4.96
CA LEU A 297 8.51 16.10 6.22
C LEU A 297 7.15 15.40 6.08
N PHE A 298 6.99 14.28 6.78
CA PHE A 298 5.69 13.65 6.97
C PHE A 298 4.97 14.29 8.15
N ILE A 299 3.75 14.76 7.94
CA ILE A 299 2.88 15.30 8.98
C ILE A 299 1.72 14.34 9.18
N THR A 300 1.62 13.74 10.37
CA THR A 300 0.66 12.67 10.66
C THR A 300 -0.22 12.99 11.87
N GLU A 301 -1.39 12.36 11.98
CA GLU A 301 -2.28 12.51 13.15
C GLU A 301 -1.69 11.85 14.41
N HIS A 302 -1.00 10.72 14.21
CA HIS A 302 -0.48 9.87 15.26
C HIS A 302 0.99 9.54 15.02
N ILE A 303 1.75 9.37 16.11
CA ILE A 303 3.14 8.92 16.04
C ILE A 303 3.14 7.47 15.55
N PRO A 304 3.83 7.14 14.44
CA PRO A 304 3.91 5.76 13.97
C PRO A 304 4.60 4.85 15.00
N LYS A 305 4.08 3.62 15.20
CA LYS A 305 4.59 2.71 16.25
C LYS A 305 6.03 2.23 16.03
N TRP A 306 6.51 2.30 14.80
CA TRP A 306 7.87 1.97 14.39
C TRP A 306 8.86 3.13 14.62
N ILE A 307 8.40 4.27 15.15
CA ILE A 307 9.26 5.41 15.51
C ILE A 307 9.84 5.26 16.93
N GLY A 308 11.17 5.27 16.98
CA GLY A 308 12.02 5.25 18.16
C GLY A 308 13.45 4.92 17.75
N LYS A 309 14.47 5.49 18.41
CA LYS A 309 15.87 5.47 17.94
C LYS A 309 16.34 4.11 17.40
N SER A 310 16.26 3.05 18.21
CA SER A 310 16.67 1.70 17.80
C SER A 310 15.73 1.03 16.78
N LYS A 311 14.44 1.35 16.80
CA LYS A 311 13.46 0.79 15.86
C LYS A 311 13.59 1.40 14.48
N PHE A 312 13.81 2.71 14.42
CA PHE A 312 13.92 3.46 13.18
C PHE A 312 15.18 3.06 12.39
N GLU A 313 16.33 2.94 13.05
CA GLU A 313 17.53 2.40 12.39
C GLU A 313 17.32 0.97 11.88
N ALA A 314 16.64 0.12 12.66
CA ALA A 314 16.35 -1.26 12.26
C ALA A 314 15.42 -1.34 11.04
N VAL A 315 14.42 -0.47 10.96
CA VAL A 315 13.45 -0.39 9.85
C VAL A 315 14.15 -0.11 8.51
N PHE A 316 15.16 0.77 8.52
CA PHE A 316 15.88 1.19 7.31
C PHE A 316 17.20 0.45 7.09
N LYS A 317 17.49 -0.59 7.88
CA LYS A 317 18.78 -1.30 7.85
C LYS A 317 19.15 -1.82 6.46
N ASP A 318 18.17 -2.40 5.77
CA ASP A 318 18.33 -3.02 4.46
C ASP A 318 17.71 -2.15 3.33
N ALA A 319 17.25 -0.94 3.66
CA ALA A 319 16.70 -0.01 2.67
C ALA A 319 17.81 0.68 1.87
N TYR A 320 17.58 0.90 0.57
CA TYR A 320 18.45 1.70 -0.29
C TYR A 320 17.76 3.00 -0.71
N PRO A 321 18.42 4.17 -0.61
CA PRO A 321 19.71 4.42 0.05
C PRO A 321 19.61 4.21 1.57
N LYS A 322 20.76 4.15 2.26
CA LYS A 322 20.79 3.91 3.72
C LYS A 322 20.14 5.07 4.47
N LEU A 323 19.72 4.83 5.72
CA LEU A 323 19.09 5.89 6.53
C LEU A 323 19.92 7.17 6.65
N SER A 324 21.24 7.06 6.83
CA SER A 324 22.15 8.22 6.93
C SER A 324 22.22 9.08 5.67
N GLU A 325 21.82 8.52 4.53
CA GLU A 325 21.81 9.21 3.23
C GLU A 325 20.42 9.78 2.92
N ARG A 326 19.39 9.37 3.68
CA ARG A 326 18.02 9.87 3.58
C ARG A 326 17.83 11.10 4.45
N LYS A 327 16.90 11.96 4.06
CA LYS A 327 16.47 13.13 4.83
C LYS A 327 14.98 12.99 5.14
N ILE A 328 14.67 12.34 6.26
CA ILE A 328 13.30 12.05 6.70
C ILE A 328 13.03 12.73 8.02
N ALA A 329 11.94 13.50 8.05
CA ALA A 329 11.36 14.08 9.25
C ALA A 329 9.90 13.65 9.39
N ILE A 330 9.46 13.41 10.62
CA ILE A 330 8.09 13.04 10.96
C ILE A 330 7.62 13.97 12.07
N ALA A 331 6.53 14.68 11.83
CA ALA A 331 5.94 15.62 12.77
C ALA A 331 4.50 15.22 13.10
N VAL A 332 4.18 15.28 14.39
CA VAL A 332 2.80 15.26 14.86
C VAL A 332 2.52 16.63 15.48
N PRO A 333 1.67 17.46 14.84
CA PRO A 333 1.38 18.82 15.30
C PRO A 333 1.04 18.87 16.78
N ASN A 334 1.52 19.91 17.47
CA ASN A 334 1.32 20.12 18.91
C ASN A 334 1.82 18.99 19.84
N LYS A 335 2.58 18.00 19.34
CA LYS A 335 3.12 16.91 20.16
C LYS A 335 4.64 16.84 20.09
N VAL A 336 5.16 16.37 18.96
CA VAL A 336 6.57 16.01 18.83
C VAL A 336 6.96 15.92 17.36
N ALA A 337 8.23 16.19 17.06
CA ALA A 337 8.83 15.88 15.78
C ALA A 337 10.09 15.03 15.96
N TYR A 338 10.39 14.27 14.93
CA TYR A 338 11.54 13.40 14.81
C TYR A 338 12.23 13.69 13.48
N THR A 339 13.55 13.73 13.46
CA THR A 339 14.31 13.97 12.23
C THR A 339 15.66 13.27 12.28
N ASN A 340 16.13 12.77 11.14
CA ASN A 340 17.51 12.27 10.99
C ASN A 340 18.46 13.32 10.35
N TYR A 341 17.97 14.53 10.09
CA TYR A 341 18.72 15.61 9.46
C TYR A 341 18.34 16.98 10.03
N LYS A 342 19.21 17.97 9.81
CA LYS A 342 18.95 19.37 10.18
C LYS A 342 18.84 20.21 8.91
N GLN A 343 17.74 20.95 8.82
CA GLN A 343 17.47 21.91 7.76
C GLN A 343 16.73 23.12 8.37
N GLY A 344 17.05 24.33 7.92
CA GLY A 344 16.48 25.57 8.49
C GLY A 344 14.98 25.63 8.29
N LEU A 345 14.52 25.44 7.05
CA LEU A 345 13.10 25.43 6.69
C LEU A 345 12.29 24.40 7.48
N LEU A 346 12.83 23.19 7.67
CA LEU A 346 12.20 22.15 8.48
C LEU A 346 11.95 22.63 9.91
N LEU A 347 12.98 23.17 10.57
CA LEU A 347 12.88 23.61 11.96
C LEU A 347 11.91 24.77 12.11
N GLU A 348 11.91 25.72 11.18
CA GLU A 348 10.99 26.85 11.19
C GLU A 348 9.53 26.40 11.07
N LEU A 349 9.24 25.51 10.11
CA LEU A 349 7.90 24.98 9.91
C LEU A 349 7.42 24.15 11.12
N VAL A 350 8.26 23.27 11.67
CA VAL A 350 7.92 22.47 12.85
C VAL A 350 7.61 23.35 14.07
N ASN A 351 8.37 24.43 14.28
CA ASN A 351 8.11 25.39 15.36
C ASN A 351 6.77 26.10 15.19
N ARG A 352 6.44 26.51 13.96
CA ARG A 352 5.15 27.14 13.62
C ARG A 352 3.96 26.21 13.85
N LEU A 353 4.13 24.91 13.63
CA LEU A 353 3.14 23.88 13.96
C LEU A 353 2.99 23.59 15.47
N GLY A 354 3.57 24.44 16.34
CA GLY A 354 3.46 24.36 17.79
C GLY A 354 4.31 23.27 18.44
N ILE A 355 5.23 22.66 17.70
CA ILE A 355 6.05 21.54 18.19
C ILE A 355 7.29 22.11 18.88
N ARG A 356 7.30 22.02 20.22
CA ARG A 356 8.38 22.57 21.05
C ARG A 356 9.64 21.71 21.09
N LYS A 357 9.55 20.44 20.69
CA LYS A 357 10.64 19.48 20.80
C LYS A 357 10.79 18.65 19.54
N VAL A 358 11.98 18.76 18.96
CA VAL A 358 12.44 17.94 17.83
C VAL A 358 13.50 17.00 18.36
N TRP A 359 13.29 15.69 18.16
CA TRP A 359 14.25 14.67 18.54
C TRP A 359 15.04 14.23 17.32
N GLU A 360 16.33 14.02 17.52
CA GLU A 360 17.18 13.36 16.55
C GLU A 360 16.93 11.85 16.62
N LEU A 361 16.65 11.25 15.46
CA LEU A 361 16.34 9.83 15.31
C LEU A 361 17.57 8.93 15.42
#